data_AF-A0A958BLQ5-F1
#
_entry.id   AF-A0A958BLQ5-F1
#
_cell.length_a   1.000
_cell.length_b   1.000
_cell.length_c   1.000
_cell.angle_alpha   90.00
_cell.angle_beta   90.00
_cell.angle_gamma   90.00
#
_symmetry.space_group_name_H-M   'P 1'
#
loop_
_entity.id
_entity.type
_entity.pdbx_description
1 polymer ?
#
loop_
_entity_poly.entity_id
_entity_poly.type
_entity_poly.pdbx_seq_one_letter_code
_entity_poly.pdbx_strand_id
1 'polypeptide(L)'
;EPMPASPYTGESRPYQVQRYDTLAKIAARADVYGDGDLWYIIYDANRDLIKDPDLLPRVEIMIPTSPSEAQKEEARRINENHVPNLWDGM
;
A
#
# COMPACT_ATOMS: atom_id res chain seq x y z
N GLU A 1 4.03 11.36 -16.22
CA GLU A 1 2.68 11.99 -16.14
C GLU A 1 2.23 12.05 -14.69
N PRO A 2 1.48 13.07 -14.26
CA PRO A 2 0.80 13.03 -12.97
C PRO A 2 -0.29 11.95 -13.03
N MET A 3 -0.40 11.11 -12.00
CA MET A 3 -1.50 10.18 -11.86
C MET A 3 -2.81 10.98 -11.96
N PRO A 4 -3.72 10.68 -12.92
CA PRO A 4 -5.00 11.35 -12.96
C PRO A 4 -5.68 11.16 -11.62
N ALA A 5 -6.12 12.27 -11.00
CA ALA A 5 -6.71 12.34 -9.67
C ALA A 5 -7.48 11.07 -9.33
N SER A 6 -6.90 10.26 -8.43
CA SER A 6 -7.26 8.86 -8.21
C SER A 6 -8.76 8.72 -7.93
N PRO A 7 -9.57 8.21 -8.88
CA PRO A 7 -10.84 7.66 -8.50
C PRO A 7 -10.49 6.26 -7.99
N TYR A 8 -10.19 6.13 -6.70
CA TYR A 8 -10.41 4.85 -6.03
C TYR A 8 -11.94 4.59 -6.04
N THR A 9 -12.53 4.42 -7.22
CA THR A 9 -13.91 3.97 -7.47
C THR A 9 -14.03 2.46 -7.32
N GLY A 10 -13.01 1.83 -6.74
CA GLY A 10 -13.03 0.47 -6.24
C GLY A 10 -13.32 0.47 -4.74
N GLU A 11 -14.07 -0.51 -4.28
CA GLU A 11 -14.41 -0.69 -2.86
C GLU A 11 -13.13 -0.60 -2.01
N SER A 12 -13.09 0.35 -1.07
CA SER A 12 -12.06 0.39 -0.03
C SER A 12 -12.59 -0.28 1.22
N ARG A 13 -11.70 -0.94 1.96
CA ARG A 13 -12.03 -1.55 3.24
C ARG A 13 -11.27 -0.85 4.35
N PRO A 14 -11.94 -0.47 5.46
CA PRO A 14 -11.24 -0.01 6.64
C PRO A 14 -10.43 -1.17 7.20
N TYR A 15 -9.15 -0.91 7.49
CA TYR A 15 -8.26 -1.86 8.15
C TYR A 15 -7.63 -1.19 9.36
N GLN A 16 -7.76 -1.85 10.50
CA GLN A 16 -7.16 -1.38 11.74
C GLN A 16 -5.72 -1.88 11.82
N VAL A 17 -4.77 -0.96 11.61
CA VAL A 17 -3.35 -1.31 11.66
C VAL A 17 -2.95 -1.77 13.05
N GLN A 18 -2.36 -2.96 13.13
CA GLN A 18 -1.85 -3.49 14.39
C GLN A 18 -0.40 -3.08 14.63
N ARG A 19 0.04 -3.23 15.89
CA ARG A 19 1.45 -2.98 16.22
C ARG A 19 2.31 -4.02 15.45
N TYR A 20 3.33 -3.54 14.74
CA TYR A 20 4.23 -4.32 13.87
C TYR A 20 3.68 -4.72 12.49
N ASP A 21 2.48 -4.26 12.13
CA ASP A 21 2.02 -4.32 10.73
C ASP A 21 2.78 -3.27 9.90
N THR A 22 3.04 -3.61 8.65
CA THR A 22 3.60 -2.71 7.63
C THR A 22 2.70 -2.74 6.39
N LEU A 23 2.74 -1.68 5.58
CA LEU A 23 1.92 -1.60 4.36
C LEU A 23 2.21 -2.78 3.42
N ALA A 24 3.48 -3.17 3.32
CA ALA A 24 3.94 -4.38 2.66
C ALA A 24 3.27 -5.66 3.17
N LYS A 25 3.29 -5.89 4.48
CA LYS A 25 2.65 -7.08 5.08
C LYS A 25 1.17 -7.09 4.81
N ILE A 26 0.51 -5.94 4.94
CA ILE A 26 -0.92 -5.78 4.68
C ILE A 26 -1.23 -6.07 3.20
N ALA A 27 -0.46 -5.53 2.26
CA ALA A 27 -0.63 -5.78 0.82
C ALA A 27 -0.37 -7.25 0.44
N ALA A 28 0.64 -7.88 1.05
CA ALA A 28 1.01 -9.28 0.84
C ALA A 28 -0.05 -10.27 1.35
N ARG A 29 -1.02 -9.82 2.16
CA ARG A 29 -2.13 -10.66 2.61
C ARG A 29 -3.00 -11.08 1.44
N ALA A 30 -3.27 -12.39 1.32
CA ALA A 30 -4.15 -12.94 0.29
C ALA A 30 -5.59 -12.40 0.35
N ASP A 31 -6.05 -11.98 1.54
CA ASP A 31 -7.34 -11.31 1.76
C ASP A 31 -7.37 -9.82 1.35
N VAL A 32 -6.21 -9.25 1.01
CA VAL A 32 -6.06 -7.87 0.56
C VAL A 32 -5.70 -7.84 -0.93
N TYR A 33 -4.45 -8.14 -1.27
CA TYR A 33 -4.01 -8.25 -2.67
C TYR A 33 -3.23 -9.53 -2.96
N GLY A 34 -2.63 -10.14 -1.94
CA GLY A 34 -1.72 -11.27 -2.09
C GLY A 34 -0.37 -10.88 -2.70
N ASP A 35 -0.08 -9.58 -2.81
CA ASP A 35 1.10 -9.05 -3.48
C ASP A 35 1.66 -7.90 -2.63
N GLY A 36 2.81 -8.15 -2.01
CA GLY A 36 3.48 -7.19 -1.12
C GLY A 36 3.95 -5.94 -1.85
N ASP A 37 4.17 -6.03 -3.16
CA ASP A 37 4.67 -4.94 -4.01
C ASP A 37 3.60 -3.85 -4.22
N LEU A 38 2.35 -4.17 -3.90
CA LEU A 38 1.22 -3.25 -3.99
C LEU A 38 1.05 -2.36 -2.75
N TRP A 39 2.00 -2.39 -1.83
CA TRP A 39 2.02 -1.54 -0.64
C TRP A 39 1.93 -0.05 -0.97
N TYR A 40 2.51 0.37 -2.10
CA TYR A 40 2.48 1.76 -2.55
C TYR A 40 1.06 2.26 -2.83
N ILE A 41 0.15 1.38 -3.26
CA ILE A 41 -1.26 1.74 -3.49
C ILE A 41 -1.95 2.11 -2.18
N ILE A 42 -1.68 1.35 -1.11
CA ILE A 42 -2.21 1.62 0.22
C ILE A 42 -1.58 2.90 0.77
N TYR A 43 -0.27 3.08 0.56
CA TYR A 43 0.44 4.30 0.94
C TYR A 43 -0.17 5.52 0.25
N ASP A 44 -0.31 5.52 -1.08
CA ASP A 44 -0.83 6.66 -1.84
C ASP A 44 -2.26 7.01 -1.44
N ALA A 45 -3.10 6.01 -1.15
CA ALA A 45 -4.47 6.22 -0.68
C ALA A 45 -4.55 6.84 0.72
N ASN A 46 -3.52 6.61 1.56
CA ASN A 46 -3.48 7.05 2.95
C ASN A 46 -2.32 8.00 3.21
N ARG A 47 -1.66 8.55 2.19
CA ARG A 47 -0.47 9.40 2.33
C ARG A 47 -0.72 10.66 3.14
N ASP A 48 -1.98 11.10 3.17
CA ASP A 48 -2.43 12.21 4.00
C ASP A 48 -2.50 11.84 5.51
N LEU A 49 -2.69 10.55 5.81
CA LEU A 49 -2.76 9.98 7.18
C LEU A 49 -1.42 9.41 7.64
N ILE A 50 -0.67 8.78 6.72
CA ILE A 50 0.60 8.10 6.96
C ILE A 50 1.72 9.08 6.62
N LYS A 51 2.12 9.86 7.62
CA LYS A 51 3.29 10.75 7.50
C LYS A 51 4.62 10.00 7.53
N ASP A 52 4.63 8.81 8.12
CA ASP A 52 5.82 7.98 8.26
C ASP A 52 5.46 6.53 7.91
N PRO A 53 5.97 5.97 6.80
CA PRO A 53 5.65 4.62 6.36
C PRO A 53 6.21 3.52 7.28
N ASP A 54 7.25 3.83 8.07
CA ASP A 54 7.83 2.91 9.07
C ASP A 54 7.05 2.94 10.40
N LEU A 55 6.33 4.03 10.66
CA LEU A 55 5.54 4.27 11.86
C LEU A 55 4.07 4.42 11.50
N LEU A 56 3.45 3.30 11.14
CA LEU A 56 2.00 3.29 10.99
C LEU A 56 1.36 3.62 12.34
N PRO A 57 0.58 4.72 12.43
CA PRO A 57 -0.15 5.03 13.65
C PRO A 57 -1.17 3.89 13.88
N ARG A 58 -1.60 3.66 15.14
CA ARG A 58 -2.72 2.75 15.47
C ARG A 58 -4.06 3.38 15.03
N VAL A 59 -4.15 3.70 13.75
CA VAL A 59 -5.28 4.32 13.09
C VAL A 59 -5.88 3.33 12.12
N GLU A 60 -7.15 3.55 11.83
CA GLU A 60 -7.82 2.88 10.72
C GLU A 60 -7.34 3.50 9.41
N ILE A 61 -6.84 2.66 8.50
CA ILE A 61 -6.45 3.06 7.14
C ILE A 61 -7.42 2.48 6.13
N MET A 62 -7.54 3.13 4.98
CA MET A 62 -8.39 2.67 3.89
C MET A 62 -7.57 1.83 2.93
N ILE A 63 -7.89 0.54 2.78
CA ILE A 63 -7.24 -0.34 1.82
C ILE A 63 -8.07 -0.39 0.54
N PRO A 64 -7.59 0.12 -0.61
CA PRO A 64 -8.34 0.08 -1.86
C PRO A 64 -8.38 -1.34 -2.43
N THR A 65 -9.46 -2.12 -2.29
CA THR A 65 -9.44 -3.55 -2.66
C THR A 65 -9.55 -3.84 -4.16
N SER A 66 -9.87 -2.83 -4.97
CA SER A 66 -9.95 -2.96 -6.43
C SER A 66 -9.09 -1.91 -7.15
N PRO A 67 -7.75 -2.00 -7.04
CA PRO A 67 -6.85 -1.15 -7.80
C PRO A 67 -6.84 -1.53 -9.28
N SER A 68 -6.75 -0.54 -10.16
CA SER A 68 -6.59 -0.74 -11.60
C SER A 68 -5.23 -1.34 -11.94
N GLU A 69 -5.12 -2.02 -13.09
CA GLU A 69 -3.86 -2.62 -13.54
C GLU A 69 -2.73 -1.59 -13.68
N ALA A 70 -3.03 -0.36 -14.09
CA ALA A 70 -2.05 0.72 -14.15
C ALA A 70 -1.47 1.06 -12.75
N GLN A 71 -2.31 1.05 -11.71
CA GLN A 71 -1.85 1.28 -10.33
C GLN A 71 -0.98 0.12 -9.83
N LYS A 72 -1.34 -1.12 -10.19
CA LYS A 72 -0.53 -2.30 -9.83
C LYS A 72 0.83 -2.28 -10.50
N GLU A 73 0.87 -1.95 -11.79
CA GLU A 73 2.10 -1.82 -12.56
C GLU A 73 3.00 -0.73 -11.99
N GLU A 74 2.44 0.43 -11.65
CA GLU A 74 3.22 1.53 -11.06
C GLU A 74 3.78 1.14 -9.68
N ALA A 75 2.97 0.52 -8.82
CA ALA A 75 3.43 0.05 -7.53
C ALA A 75 4.59 -0.95 -7.66
N ARG A 76 4.53 -1.86 -8.64
CA ARG A 76 5.64 -2.77 -8.96
C ARG A 76 6.86 -2.05 -9.51
N ARG A 77 6.70 -1.07 -10.40
CA ARG A 77 7.81 -0.25 -10.92
C ARG A 77 8.51 0.54 -9.82
N ILE A 78 7.74 1.07 -8.88
CA ILE A 78 8.28 1.77 -7.71
C ILE A 78 9.04 0.78 -6.84
N ASN A 79 8.48 -0.40 -6.58
CA ASN A 79 9.18 -1.43 -5.85
C ASN A 79 10.50 -1.79 -6.53
N GLU A 80 10.49 -2.13 -7.82
CA GLU A 80 11.67 -2.50 -8.62
C GLU A 80 12.78 -1.43 -8.58
N ASN A 81 12.44 -0.14 -8.65
CA ASN A 81 13.41 0.96 -8.61
C ASN A 81 13.82 1.38 -7.19
N HIS A 82 13.09 0.95 -6.16
CA HIS A 82 13.27 1.40 -4.78
C HIS A 82 13.74 0.28 -3.82
N VAL A 83 14.14 -0.90 -4.31
CA VAL A 83 14.77 -1.92 -3.46
C VAL A 83 16.28 -1.67 -3.30
N PRO A 84 16.68 -0.94 -2.25
CA PRO A 84 17.82 -1.37 -1.46
C PRO A 84 17.37 -1.68 -0.03
N ASN A 85 17.41 -2.97 0.32
CA ASN A 85 17.57 -3.51 1.67
C ASN A 85 16.43 -3.42 2.71
N LEU A 86 15.18 -3.14 2.37
CA LEU A 86 14.10 -3.20 3.39
C LEU A 86 13.53 -4.62 3.67
N TRP A 87 13.99 -5.64 2.94
CA TRP A 87 13.40 -7.00 2.99
C TRP A 87 14.41 -8.13 3.20
N ASP A 88 15.71 -7.80 3.29
CA ASP A 88 16.75 -8.79 3.57
C ASP A 88 16.82 -9.01 5.10
N GLY A 89 15.90 -9.82 5.64
CA GLY A 89 16.04 -10.34 7.01
C GLY A 89 14.82 -10.36 7.94
N MET A 90 13.58 -10.58 7.44
CA MET A 90 12.46 -11.05 8.28
C MET A 90 11.87 -12.36 7.76
#